data_AF-A0A564Y1E8-F1
#
_entry.id   AF-A0A564Y1E8-F1
#
_cell.length_a   1.000
_cell.length_b   1.000
_cell.length_c   1.000
_cell.angle_alpha   90.00
_cell.angle_beta   90.00
_cell.angle_gamma   90.00
#
_symmetry.space_group_name_H-M   'P 1'
#
loop_
_entity.id
_entity.type
_entity.pdbx_description
1 polymer ?
#
loop_
_entity_poly.entity_id
_entity_poly.type
_entity_poly.pdbx_seq_one_letter_code
_entity_poly.pdbx_strand_id
1 'polypeptide(L)'
;WQCTAVSIPNTGVLVIGGIGKNGENFRSTELLTRRSGEVGFGGDGGGEKWQWRPFPTMNDHHALPLSVYFQGRVFVVGFMRSVNTMEMLDVVVGGPWTILNLFGPPLKTSLTVESMVRVGSELFVKSGDSSDAYSIDLKISLERPIPKWRERKSIPFGTLIAVNPINTSS
;
A
#
# COMPACT_ATOMS: atom_id res chain seq x y z
N TRP A 1 2.20 4.67 -18.68
CA TRP A 1 1.35 4.63 -17.49
C TRP A 1 2.06 3.80 -16.45
N GLN A 2 2.36 4.38 -15.30
CA GLN A 2 2.85 3.65 -14.13
C GLN A 2 1.90 3.99 -13.00
N CYS A 3 1.47 2.99 -12.23
CA CYS A 3 0.57 3.15 -11.09
C CYS A 3 0.83 2.00 -10.12
N THR A 4 0.23 2.04 -8.94
CA THR A 4 0.17 0.87 -8.05
C THR A 4 -1.26 0.36 -7.98
N ALA A 5 -1.40 -0.93 -7.73
CA ALA A 5 -2.68 -1.59 -7.59
C ALA A 5 -2.63 -2.53 -6.39
N VAL A 6 -3.69 -2.51 -5.59
CA VAL A 6 -3.80 -3.35 -4.40
C VAL A 6 -5.16 -4.04 -4.37
N SER A 7 -5.14 -5.34 -4.09
CA SER A 7 -6.37 -6.12 -3.91
C SER A 7 -6.98 -5.82 -2.54
N ILE A 8 -8.26 -5.44 -2.53
CA ILE A 8 -9.09 -5.28 -1.34
C ILE A 8 -9.99 -6.52 -1.26
N PRO A 9 -9.82 -7.37 -0.23
CA PRO A 9 -10.62 -8.58 -0.06
C PRO A 9 -12.12 -8.31 -0.15
N ASN A 10 -12.83 -9.12 -0.92
CA ASN A 10 -14.28 -9.06 -1.14
C ASN A 10 -14.81 -7.78 -1.80
N THR A 11 -13.93 -6.85 -2.20
CA THR A 11 -14.34 -5.56 -2.78
C THR A 11 -13.88 -5.43 -4.23
N GLY A 12 -12.58 -5.57 -4.50
CA GLY A 12 -12.03 -5.32 -5.83
C GLY A 12 -10.55 -4.93 -5.79
N VAL A 13 -10.08 -4.25 -6.84
CA VAL A 13 -8.71 -3.75 -6.94
C VAL A 13 -8.73 -2.23 -6.90
N LEU A 14 -7.99 -1.64 -5.97
CA LEU A 14 -7.79 -0.20 -5.91
C LEU A 14 -6.55 0.17 -6.71
N VAL A 15 -6.72 0.99 -7.75
CA VAL A 15 -5.66 1.53 -8.59
C VAL A 15 -5.36 2.95 -8.14
N ILE A 16 -4.07 3.26 -7.97
CA ILE A 16 -3.62 4.45 -7.24
C ILE A 16 -2.53 5.16 -8.05
N GLY A 17 -2.85 6.40 -8.44
CA GLY A 17 -1.94 7.43 -8.90
C GLY A 17 -0.95 7.03 -9.99
N GLY A 18 0.26 7.60 -9.86
CA GLY A 18 1.42 7.35 -10.70
C GLY A 18 1.56 8.29 -11.89
N ILE A 19 2.27 7.88 -12.95
CA ILE A 19 2.64 8.74 -14.08
C ILE A 19 1.88 8.40 -15.37
N GLY A 20 1.28 9.44 -15.97
CA GLY A 20 0.64 9.42 -17.27
C GLY A 20 1.58 9.39 -18.45
N LYS A 21 1.03 9.21 -19.66
CA LYS A 21 1.82 9.17 -20.91
C LYS A 21 2.66 10.44 -21.13
N ASN A 22 2.22 11.58 -20.59
CA ASN A 22 2.87 12.89 -20.75
C ASN A 22 3.80 13.24 -19.57
N GLY A 23 4.07 12.30 -18.65
CA GLY A 23 4.84 12.60 -17.44
C GLY A 23 4.04 13.27 -16.32
N GLU A 24 2.73 13.47 -16.52
CA GLU A 24 1.83 14.02 -15.51
C GLU A 24 1.69 13.06 -14.32
N ASN A 25 1.82 13.58 -13.11
CA ASN A 25 1.62 12.80 -11.89
C ASN A 25 0.14 12.83 -11.51
N PHE A 26 -0.44 11.68 -11.21
CA PHE A 26 -1.82 11.55 -10.78
C PHE A 26 -1.94 11.29 -9.29
N ARG A 27 -2.90 11.98 -8.67
CA ARG A 27 -3.43 11.68 -7.31
C ARG A 27 -4.70 10.84 -7.34
N SER A 28 -5.17 10.47 -8.54
CA SER A 28 -6.41 9.73 -8.69
C SER A 28 -6.31 8.36 -8.02
N THR A 29 -7.44 7.92 -7.50
CA THR A 29 -7.62 6.59 -6.95
C THR A 29 -8.94 6.08 -7.51
N GLU A 30 -8.91 4.86 -8.03
CA GLU A 30 -10.05 4.30 -8.75
C GLU A 30 -10.22 2.85 -8.33
N LEU A 31 -11.45 2.49 -7.99
CA LEU A 31 -11.78 1.14 -7.55
C LEU A 31 -12.36 0.36 -8.73
N LEU A 32 -11.65 -0.68 -9.13
CA LEU A 32 -12.11 -1.68 -10.09
C LEU A 32 -12.86 -2.78 -9.35
N THR A 33 -14.18 -2.84 -9.54
CA THR A 33 -15.05 -3.83 -8.90
C THR A 33 -15.77 -4.68 -9.93
N ARG A 34 -16.18 -5.89 -9.51
CA ARG A 34 -17.09 -6.72 -10.30
C ARG A 34 -18.50 -6.12 -10.19
N ARG A 35 -19.16 -5.93 -11.33
CA ARG A 35 -20.58 -5.60 -11.37
C ARG A 35 -21.34 -6.89 -11.05
N SER A 36 -22.12 -6.88 -9.97
CA SER A 36 -23.12 -7.92 -9.78
C SER A 36 -24.09 -7.83 -10.96
N GLY A 37 -24.15 -8.89 -11.78
CA GLY A 37 -25.19 -8.97 -12.79
C GLY A 37 -26.53 -9.12 -12.10
N GLU A 38 -27.49 -8.25 -12.39
CA GLU A 38 -28.89 -8.65 -12.25
C GLU A 38 -29.08 -9.90 -13.11
N VAL A 39 -29.71 -10.92 -12.54
CA VAL A 39 -30.11 -12.14 -13.23
C VAL A 39 -31.27 -11.78 -14.17
N GLY A 40 -30.96 -11.07 -15.25
CA GLY A 40 -31.89 -10.74 -16.30
C GLY A 40 -32.11 -11.97 -17.17
N PHE A 41 -33.35 -12.44 -17.25
CA PHE A 41 -33.78 -13.44 -18.23
C PHE A 41 -33.61 -12.86 -19.64
N GLY A 42 -32.44 -13.05 -20.24
CA GLY A 42 -32.17 -12.58 -21.59
C GLY A 42 -30.77 -13.02 -22.01
N GLY A 43 -30.72 -13.98 -22.93
CA GLY A 43 -29.50 -14.57 -23.43
C GLY A 43 -28.58 -13.56 -24.10
N ASP A 44 -27.57 -13.11 -23.37
CA ASP A 44 -26.31 -12.68 -23.94
C ASP A 44 -25.19 -13.06 -22.96
N GLY A 45 -24.12 -13.66 -23.49
CA GLY A 45 -23.13 -14.44 -22.74
C GLY A 45 -22.69 -13.83 -21.41
N GLY A 46 -22.91 -14.57 -20.33
CA GLY A 46 -22.61 -14.22 -18.93
C GLY A 46 -21.11 -14.07 -18.63
N GLY A 47 -20.50 -13.01 -19.15
CA GLY A 47 -19.18 -12.55 -18.74
C GLY A 47 -19.28 -11.58 -17.56
N GLU A 48 -18.40 -11.73 -16.59
CA GLU A 48 -18.29 -10.80 -15.46
C GLU A 48 -17.97 -9.39 -15.98
N LYS A 49 -18.91 -8.45 -15.79
CA LYS A 49 -18.70 -7.06 -16.22
C LYS A 49 -17.94 -6.34 -15.11
N TRP A 50 -16.80 -5.75 -15.43
CA TRP A 50 -16.04 -4.91 -14.51
C TRP A 50 -16.51 -3.46 -14.60
N GLN A 51 -16.43 -2.72 -13.50
CA GLN A 51 -16.75 -1.30 -13.45
C GLN A 51 -15.70 -0.52 -12.65
N TRP A 52 -15.42 0.69 -13.11
CA TRP A 52 -14.57 1.66 -12.42
C TRP A 52 -15.42 2.60 -11.58
N ARG A 53 -14.96 2.91 -10.37
CA ARG A 53 -15.58 3.90 -9.48
C ARG A 53 -14.52 4.85 -8.96
N PRO A 54 -14.72 6.17 -9.02
CA PRO A 54 -13.83 7.13 -8.36
C PRO A 54 -13.73 6.85 -6.85
N PHE A 55 -12.55 7.05 -6.29
CA PHE A 55 -12.27 6.96 -4.85
C PHE A 55 -11.59 8.27 -4.38
N PRO A 56 -11.53 8.58 -3.06
CA PRO A 56 -10.87 9.78 -2.57
C PRO A 56 -9.41 9.88 -3.04
N THR A 57 -9.03 11.02 -3.60
CA THR A 57 -7.68 11.27 -4.15
C THR A 57 -6.62 11.31 -3.05
N MET A 58 -5.40 10.86 -3.35
CA MET A 58 -4.24 11.00 -2.44
C MET A 58 -3.96 12.47 -2.10
N ASN A 59 -3.31 12.72 -0.96
CA ASN A 59 -2.90 14.08 -0.60
C ASN A 59 -1.75 14.56 -1.50
N ASP A 60 -0.74 13.72 -1.70
CA ASP A 60 0.44 14.05 -2.49
C ASP A 60 0.55 13.23 -3.79
N HIS A 61 1.24 13.81 -4.77
CA HIS A 61 1.51 13.19 -6.07
C HIS A 61 2.71 12.23 -5.95
N HIS A 62 2.42 10.97 -5.66
CA HIS A 62 3.42 9.89 -5.79
C HIS A 62 3.54 9.50 -7.26
N ALA A 63 4.64 9.88 -7.90
CA ALA A 63 4.89 9.58 -9.33
C ALA A 63 5.03 8.06 -9.58
N LEU A 64 5.59 7.34 -8.62
CA LEU A 64 5.73 5.89 -8.64
C LEU A 64 5.32 5.34 -7.27
N PRO A 65 4.03 5.20 -6.98
CA PRO A 65 3.61 4.73 -5.66
C PRO A 65 3.91 3.23 -5.50
N LEU A 66 4.20 2.81 -4.27
CA LEU A 66 4.13 1.43 -3.81
C LEU A 66 2.96 1.35 -2.83
N SER A 67 2.18 0.27 -2.87
CA SER A 67 1.03 0.10 -1.97
C SER A 67 0.93 -1.28 -1.33
N VAL A 68 0.36 -1.34 -0.14
CA VAL A 68 -0.03 -2.58 0.54
C VAL A 68 -1.39 -2.43 1.21
N TYR A 69 -2.12 -3.54 1.31
CA TYR A 69 -3.36 -3.64 2.09
C TYR A 69 -3.10 -4.37 3.41
N PHE A 70 -3.68 -3.86 4.49
CA PHE A 70 -3.71 -4.51 5.79
C PHE A 70 -4.96 -4.09 6.58
N GLN A 71 -5.76 -5.07 7.02
CA GLN A 71 -6.90 -4.88 7.93
C GLN A 71 -7.82 -3.69 7.59
N GLY A 72 -8.31 -3.61 6.36
CA GLY A 72 -9.22 -2.54 5.94
C GLY A 72 -8.55 -1.21 5.64
N ARG A 73 -7.21 -1.17 5.58
CA ARG A 73 -6.45 0.03 5.26
C ARG A 73 -5.48 -0.22 4.11
N VAL A 74 -5.29 0.80 3.30
CA VAL A 74 -4.28 0.84 2.24
C VAL A 74 -3.21 1.84 2.65
N PHE A 75 -1.95 1.43 2.54
CA PHE A 75 -0.79 2.25 2.84
C PHE A 75 0.01 2.50 1.57
N VAL A 76 0.47 3.74 1.36
CA VAL A 76 1.20 4.17 0.16
C VAL A 76 2.46 4.93 0.54
N VAL A 77 3.56 4.60 -0.15
CA VAL A 77 4.82 5.34 -0.13
C VAL A 77 5.29 5.59 -1.56
N GLY A 78 6.09 6.64 -1.78
CA GLY A 78 6.75 6.88 -3.06
C GLY A 78 7.98 5.98 -3.29
N PHE A 79 8.11 5.41 -4.49
CA PHE A 79 9.28 4.67 -4.97
C PHE A 79 10.39 5.61 -5.43
N MET A 80 11.63 5.30 -5.03
CA MET A 80 12.86 6.00 -5.37
C MET A 80 12.80 7.53 -5.17
N ARG A 81 11.91 7.97 -4.29
CA ARG A 81 11.84 9.34 -3.80
C ARG A 81 12.23 9.33 -2.34
N SER A 82 12.96 10.37 -1.94
CA SER A 82 13.20 10.74 -0.56
C SER A 82 11.84 10.98 0.10
N VAL A 83 11.31 9.95 0.79
CA VAL A 83 10.02 10.01 1.47
C VAL A 83 10.22 10.14 2.97
N ASN A 84 9.52 11.10 3.56
CA ASN A 84 9.45 11.29 5.01
C ASN A 84 8.07 10.97 5.59
N THR A 85 7.13 10.58 4.71
CA THR A 85 5.75 10.30 5.05
C THR A 85 5.26 9.04 4.34
N MET A 86 4.22 8.44 4.90
CA MET A 86 3.41 7.40 4.28
C MET A 86 1.96 7.86 4.33
N GLU A 87 1.21 7.64 3.28
CA GLU A 87 -0.23 7.93 3.28
C GLU A 87 -1.02 6.66 3.60
N MET A 88 -2.13 6.84 4.30
CA MET A 88 -3.03 5.76 4.70
C MET A 88 -4.46 6.11 4.32
N LEU A 89 -5.16 5.16 3.73
CA LEU A 89 -6.58 5.23 3.42
C LEU A 89 -7.33 4.14 4.18
N ASP A 90 -8.32 4.52 4.98
CA ASP A 90 -9.25 3.57 5.58
C ASP A 90 -10.37 3.27 4.57
N VAL A 91 -10.32 2.07 3.98
CA VAL A 91 -11.28 1.66 2.93
C VAL A 91 -12.59 1.14 3.51
N VAL A 92 -12.64 0.83 4.81
CA VAL A 92 -13.84 0.35 5.49
C VAL A 92 -14.72 1.52 5.90
N VAL A 93 -14.12 2.53 6.52
CA VAL A 93 -14.84 3.75 6.93
C VAL A 93 -15.19 4.60 5.72
N GLY A 94 -14.29 4.66 4.73
CA GLY A 94 -14.41 5.56 3.60
C GLY A 94 -14.15 7.00 4.03
N GLY A 95 -12.99 7.54 3.67
CA GLY A 95 -12.59 8.88 4.10
C GLY A 95 -11.41 9.41 3.29
N PRO A 96 -10.95 10.63 3.60
CA PRO A 96 -9.76 11.19 2.99
C PRO A 96 -8.52 10.39 3.39
N TRP A 97 -7.48 10.49 2.56
CA TRP A 97 -6.18 9.95 2.89
C TRP A 97 -5.59 10.69 4.10
N THR A 98 -4.95 9.95 5.00
CA THR A 98 -4.24 10.49 6.17
C THR A 98 -2.75 10.39 5.95
N ILE A 99 -2.02 11.49 6.21
CA ILE A 99 -0.56 11.51 6.16
C ILE A 99 0.00 11.02 7.51
N LEU A 100 0.85 10.01 7.46
CA LEU A 100 1.58 9.45 8.60
C LEU A 100 3.04 9.92 8.54
N ASN A 101 3.47 10.68 9.55
CA ASN A 101 4.86 11.10 9.70
C ASN A 101 5.68 9.94 10.28
N LEU A 102 6.56 9.33 9.47
CA LEU A 102 7.19 8.05 9.80
C LEU A 102 8.62 8.15 10.36
N PHE A 103 9.24 9.32 10.26
CA PHE A 103 10.63 9.50 10.66
C PHE A 103 10.71 10.40 11.89
N GLY A 104 11.08 9.81 13.02
CA GLY A 104 11.70 10.52 14.13
C GLY A 104 13.23 10.45 14.00
N PRO A 105 13.99 11.33 14.68
CA PRO A 105 15.44 11.18 14.80
C PRO A 105 15.78 9.76 15.31
N PRO A 106 16.82 9.05 14.81
CA PRO A 106 18.03 9.55 14.11
C PRO A 106 18.10 9.24 12.61
N LEU A 107 17.02 8.76 11.99
CA LEU A 107 17.05 8.50 10.55
C LEU A 107 17.25 9.83 9.80
N LYS A 108 18.04 9.81 8.71
CA LYS A 108 18.06 10.91 7.73
C LYS A 108 16.61 11.31 7.48
N THR A 109 16.37 12.61 7.32
CA THR A 109 15.06 13.27 7.22
C THR A 109 14.12 12.73 6.13
N SER A 110 14.51 11.66 5.45
CA SER A 110 13.79 10.91 4.44
C SER A 110 14.48 9.55 4.17
N LEU A 111 13.73 8.58 3.67
CA LEU A 111 14.23 7.31 3.13
C LEU A 111 13.90 7.22 1.64
N THR A 112 14.84 6.81 0.81
CA THR A 112 14.56 6.46 -0.58
C THR A 112 14.11 5.01 -0.64
N VAL A 113 12.83 4.76 -0.95
CA VAL A 113 12.29 3.38 -0.94
C VAL A 113 12.45 2.73 -2.32
N GLU A 114 13.25 1.67 -2.40
CA GLU A 114 13.41 0.87 -3.62
C GLU A 114 12.36 -0.24 -3.73
N SER A 115 12.04 -0.91 -2.63
CA SER A 115 11.08 -2.01 -2.65
C SER A 115 10.36 -2.12 -1.33
N MET A 116 9.18 -2.76 -1.35
CA MET A 116 8.29 -2.86 -0.21
C MET A 116 7.55 -4.19 -0.19
N VAL A 117 7.42 -4.80 0.99
CA VAL A 117 6.64 -6.03 1.20
C VAL A 117 6.04 -6.07 2.59
N ARG A 118 4.83 -6.61 2.72
CA ARG A 118 4.17 -6.84 4.01
C ARG A 118 4.28 -8.32 4.41
N VAL A 119 4.67 -8.58 5.66
CA VAL A 119 4.63 -9.91 6.30
C VAL A 119 3.87 -9.78 7.63
N GLY A 120 2.71 -10.44 7.74
CA GLY A 120 1.84 -10.26 8.91
C GLY A 120 1.40 -8.80 9.07
N SER A 121 1.62 -8.21 10.25
CA SER A 121 1.40 -6.77 10.45
C SER A 121 2.64 -5.91 10.18
N GLU A 122 3.81 -6.50 9.91
CA GLU A 122 4.99 -5.71 9.58
C GLU A 122 5.08 -5.39 8.09
N LEU A 123 5.41 -4.14 7.81
CA LEU A 123 5.80 -3.65 6.50
C LEU A 123 7.31 -3.50 6.48
N PHE A 124 7.96 -4.12 5.50
CA PHE A 124 9.39 -4.02 5.24
C PHE A 124 9.63 -3.18 4.01
N VAL A 125 10.68 -2.35 4.06
CA VAL A 125 11.15 -1.56 2.92
C VAL A 125 12.66 -1.69 2.78
N LYS A 126 13.14 -1.66 1.55
CA LYS A 126 14.58 -1.59 1.25
C LYS A 126 14.93 -0.18 0.82
N SER A 127 16.02 0.34 1.36
CA SER A 127 16.60 1.61 0.91
C SER A 127 17.14 1.48 -0.51
N GLY A 128 16.95 2.51 -1.33
CA GLY A 128 17.62 2.64 -2.63
C GLY A 128 19.03 3.25 -2.51
N ASP A 129 19.26 4.04 -1.46
CA ASP A 129 20.54 4.73 -1.22
C ASP A 129 21.55 3.87 -0.45
N SER A 130 21.08 2.78 0.15
CA SER A 130 21.90 1.86 0.95
C SER A 130 21.41 0.43 0.82
N SER A 131 22.18 -0.54 1.28
CA SER A 131 21.76 -1.94 1.36
C SER A 131 20.88 -2.25 2.58
N ASP A 132 20.44 -1.22 3.32
CA ASP A 132 19.71 -1.37 4.57
C ASP A 132 18.24 -1.65 4.33
N ALA A 133 17.66 -2.44 5.24
CA ALA A 133 16.22 -2.68 5.27
C ALA A 133 15.63 -2.00 6.51
N TYR A 134 14.39 -1.57 6.41
CA TYR A 134 13.64 -0.98 7.51
C TYR A 134 12.29 -1.69 7.63
N SER A 135 11.70 -1.62 8.82
CA SER A 135 10.37 -2.17 9.08
C SER A 135 9.53 -1.29 9.99
N ILE A 136 8.22 -1.41 9.87
CA ILE A 136 7.24 -0.72 10.72
C ILE A 136 6.04 -1.63 10.94
N ASP A 137 5.45 -1.58 12.14
CA ASP A 137 4.21 -2.31 12.42
C ASP A 137 3.01 -1.50 11.94
N LEU A 138 2.17 -2.10 11.10
CA LEU A 138 0.97 -1.51 10.50
C LEU A 138 -0.23 -1.49 11.46
N LYS A 139 -0.13 -2.09 12.65
CA LYS A 139 -1.09 -1.89 13.76
C LYS A 139 -0.96 -0.49 14.38
N ILE A 140 -0.85 0.52 13.53
CA ILE A 140 -0.72 1.93 13.92
C ILE A 140 -2.06 2.35 14.53
N SER A 141 -2.03 2.75 15.80
CA SER A 141 -3.14 3.44 16.44
C SER A 141 -3.07 4.93 16.08
N LEU A 142 -4.19 5.47 15.58
CA LEU A 142 -4.35 6.91 15.36
C LEU A 142 -4.32 7.71 16.68
N GLU A 143 -4.43 7.04 17.84
CA GLU A 143 -4.55 7.68 19.15
C GLU A 143 -3.22 8.06 19.83
N ARG A 144 -2.04 7.64 19.28
CA ARG A 144 -0.62 8.06 19.55
C ARG A 144 0.35 6.93 20.01
N PRO A 145 1.69 7.05 19.79
CA PRO A 145 2.40 8.06 18.97
C PRO A 145 3.31 7.45 17.88
N ILE A 146 3.37 8.18 16.75
CA ILE A 146 4.49 8.26 15.79
C ILE A 146 5.08 6.88 15.41
N PRO A 147 4.47 6.18 14.44
CA PRO A 147 5.06 4.96 13.92
C PRO A 147 6.47 5.28 13.39
N LYS A 148 7.49 4.56 13.87
CA LYS A 148 8.89 4.77 13.50
C LYS A 148 9.43 3.57 12.76
N TRP A 149 10.17 3.83 11.69
CA TRP A 149 10.98 2.82 11.03
C TRP A 149 12.04 2.26 11.98
N ARG A 150 12.12 0.94 12.02
CA ARG A 150 13.20 0.19 12.68
C ARG A 150 14.13 -0.34 11.62
N GLU A 151 15.41 0.00 11.72
CA GLU A 151 16.45 -0.61 10.88
C GLU A 151 16.52 -2.12 11.14
N ARG A 152 16.73 -2.88 10.07
CA ARG A 152 16.79 -4.34 10.05
C ARG A 152 18.12 -4.75 9.43
N LYS A 153 18.77 -5.71 10.08
CA LYS A 153 19.97 -6.34 9.55
C LYS A 153 19.62 -7.13 8.28
N SER A 154 20.23 -6.76 7.16
CA SER A 154 20.18 -7.54 5.93
C SER A 154 21.05 -8.80 6.08
N ILE A 155 20.49 -9.96 5.75
CA ILE A 155 21.19 -11.24 5.74
C ILE A 155 21.15 -11.75 4.29
N PRO A 156 22.14 -11.39 3.44
CA PRO A 156 22.10 -11.71 2.01
C PRO A 156 22.26 -13.20 1.73
N PHE A 157 22.87 -13.94 2.67
CA PHE A 157 23.05 -15.39 2.61
C PHE A 157 22.68 -15.99 3.95
N GLY A 158 21.74 -16.94 3.95
CA GLY A 158 21.27 -17.62 5.15
C GLY A 158 20.23 -18.70 4.82
N THR A 159 20.04 -19.64 5.74
CA THR A 159 19.00 -20.65 5.62
C THR A 159 17.63 -19.98 5.72
N LEU A 160 16.79 -20.14 4.69
CA LEU A 160 15.38 -19.75 4.77
C LEU A 160 14.69 -20.65 5.80
N ILE A 161 14.34 -20.09 6.94
CA ILE A 161 13.57 -20.81 7.96
C ILE A 161 12.11 -20.50 7.68
N ALA A 162 11.33 -21.54 7.38
CA ALA A 162 9.88 -21.40 7.32
C ALA A 162 9.38 -21.01 8.72
N VAL A 163 8.79 -19.82 8.84
CA VAL A 163 8.10 -19.43 10.05
C VAL A 163 6.78 -20.19 10.06
N ASN A 164 6.72 -21.27 10.85
CA ASN A 164 5.48 -22.00 11.03
C ASN A 164 4.43 -21.05 11.61
N PRO A 165 3.20 -21.02 11.07
CA PRO A 165 2.13 -20.26 11.68
C PRO A 165 1.98 -20.73 13.13
N ILE A 166 1.97 -19.78 14.06
CA ILE A 166 1.59 -20.07 15.44
C ILE A 166 0.17 -20.63 15.35
N ASN A 167 0.03 -21.92 15.64
CA ASN A 167 -1.29 -22.52 15.85
C ASN A 167 -1.92 -21.74 17.00
N THR A 168 -2.83 -20.82 16.69
CA THR A 168 -3.76 -20.30 17.69
C THR A 168 -4.69 -21.44 18.01
N SER A 169 -4.35 -22.21 19.04
CA SER A 169 -5.24 -23.17 19.65
C SER A 169 -6.43 -22.43 20.26
N SER A 170 -7.62 -22.74 19.71
CA SER A 170 -8.99 -22.57 20.23
C SER A 170 -9.41 -21.20 20.74
#